data_AF-A0A7X7HAY8-F1
#
_entry.id   AF-A0A7X7HAY8-F1
#
_cell.length_a   1.000
_cell.length_b   1.000
_cell.length_c   1.000
_cell.angle_alpha   90.00
_cell.angle_beta   90.00
_cell.angle_gamma   90.00
#
_symmetry.space_group_name_H-M   'P 1'
#
loop_
_entity.id
_entity.type
_entity.pdbx_description
1 polymer ?
#
loop_
_entity_poly.entity_id
_entity_poly.type
_entity_poly.pdbx_seq_one_letter_code
_entity_poly.pdbx_strand_id
1 'polypeptide(L)'
;YNCLLLALGMTARGYTFQQMSIHKSDWRDFLIEGKSLIIPFKAMDSLGEATAKSITDAREEMMFSSKKDIIRRTKVNSTLYEKLDQLDVFSGLPDDDQIGLF
;
A
#
# COMPACT_ATOMS: atom_id res chain seq x y z
N TYR A 1 16.10 16.83 0.44
CA TYR A 1 15.96 18.09 1.20
C TYR A 1 14.70 18.87 0.81
N ASN A 2 14.56 19.30 -0.45
CA ASN A 2 13.40 20.09 -0.90
C ASN A 2 12.03 19.41 -0.68
N CYS A 3 11.93 18.09 -0.91
CA CYS A 3 10.69 17.35 -0.67
C CYS A 3 10.27 17.36 0.81
N LEU A 4 11.25 17.33 1.73
CA LEU A 4 10.97 17.32 3.16
C LEU A 4 10.53 18.70 3.65
N LEU A 5 11.09 19.78 3.10
CA LEU A 5 10.63 21.14 3.36
C LEU A 5 9.19 21.35 2.88
N LEU A 6 8.84 20.79 1.71
CA LEU A 6 7.47 20.83 1.21
C LEU A 6 6.52 20.05 2.13
N ALA A 7 6.90 18.84 2.53
CA ALA A 7 6.12 18.04 3.47
C ALA A 7 5.90 18.76 4.81
N LEU A 8 6.94 19.42 5.34
CA LEU A 8 6.82 20.27 6.54
C LEU A 8 5.86 21.44 6.32
N GLY A 9 5.93 22.10 5.16
CA GLY A 9 5.01 23.18 4.81
C GLY A 9 3.55 22.71 4.69
N MET A 10 3.32 21.47 4.26
CA MET A 10 2.00 20.85 4.19
C MET A 10 1.47 20.49 5.57
N THR A 11 2.28 19.84 6.41
CA THR A 11 1.86 19.47 7.76
C THR A 11 1.61 20.69 8.65
N ALA A 12 2.40 21.76 8.49
CA ALA A 12 2.16 23.04 9.17
C ALA A 12 0.83 23.70 8.77
N ARG A 13 0.28 23.39 7.59
CA ARG A 13 -1.03 23.88 7.12
C ARG A 13 -2.19 22.97 7.54
N GLY A 14 -1.92 21.92 8.32
CA GLY A 14 -2.93 20.98 8.81
C GLY A 14 -3.29 19.87 7.82
N TYR A 15 -2.45 19.61 6.81
CA TYR A 15 -2.54 18.40 6.00
C TYR A 15 -1.81 17.24 6.67
N THR A 16 -2.30 16.02 6.49
CA THR A 16 -1.72 14.82 7.09
C THR A 16 -1.31 13.80 6.03
N PHE A 17 -0.42 12.89 6.37
CA PHE A 17 -0.10 11.75 5.53
C PHE A 17 -0.72 10.50 6.15
N GLN A 18 -1.47 9.76 5.35
CA GLN A 18 -1.95 8.43 5.72
C GLN A 18 -0.94 7.41 5.22
N GLN A 19 -0.74 6.39 6.05
CA GLN A 19 0.13 5.27 5.71
C GLN A 19 -0.41 4.53 4.49
N MET A 20 0.50 3.86 3.78
CA MET A 20 0.16 3.00 2.67
C MET A 20 -0.84 1.91 3.09
N SER A 21 -1.86 1.70 2.28
CA SER A 21 -2.91 0.71 2.52
C SER A 21 -3.18 -0.10 1.28
N ILE A 22 -3.27 -1.42 1.42
CA ILE A 22 -3.59 -2.33 0.31
C ILE A 22 -4.91 -1.98 -0.38
N HIS A 23 -5.86 -1.46 0.37
CA HIS A 23 -7.22 -1.20 -0.13
C HIS A 23 -7.33 0.09 -0.94
N LYS A 24 -6.55 1.11 -0.59
CA LYS A 24 -6.73 2.47 -1.13
C LYS A 24 -5.55 2.97 -1.92
N SER A 25 -4.31 2.72 -1.49
CA SER A 25 -3.12 3.32 -2.11
C SER A 25 -3.04 3.06 -3.60
N ASP A 26 -2.67 4.08 -4.37
CA ASP A 26 -2.36 3.93 -5.78
C ASP A 26 -0.93 3.40 -5.95
N TRP A 27 -0.60 2.87 -7.13
CA TRP A 27 0.75 2.39 -7.40
C TRP A 27 1.75 3.53 -7.61
N ARG A 28 1.32 4.68 -8.18
CA ARG A 28 2.20 5.81 -8.56
C ARG A 28 1.87 7.09 -7.83
N ASP A 29 0.59 7.45 -7.74
CA ASP A 29 0.16 8.81 -7.45
C ASP A 29 -0.36 8.95 -6.00
N PHE A 30 -0.10 10.08 -5.34
CA PHE A 30 -0.68 10.34 -4.02
C PHE A 30 -2.19 10.56 -4.16
N LEU A 31 -2.97 9.83 -3.36
CA LEU A 31 -4.42 10.00 -3.33
C LEU A 31 -4.82 11.00 -2.25
N ILE A 32 -5.75 11.89 -2.59
CA ILE A 32 -6.26 12.91 -1.68
C ILE A 32 -7.51 12.37 -0.99
N GLU A 33 -7.47 12.25 0.33
CA GLU A 33 -8.62 11.89 1.16
C GLU A 33 -8.88 13.00 2.19
N GLY A 34 -9.75 13.94 1.82
CA GLY A 34 -10.05 15.12 2.64
C GLY A 34 -8.81 16.01 2.83
N LYS A 35 -8.28 16.05 4.06
CA LYS A 35 -7.03 16.75 4.40
C LYS A 35 -5.81 15.82 4.45
N SER A 36 -5.98 14.55 4.11
CA SER A 36 -4.89 13.58 4.11
C SER A 36 -4.41 13.25 2.70
N LEU A 37 -3.13 12.93 2.57
CA LEU A 37 -2.56 12.27 1.40
C LEU A 37 -2.22 10.83 1.75
N ILE A 38 -2.75 9.88 0.98
CA ILE A 38 -2.41 8.46 1.08
C ILE A 38 -1.16 8.22 0.24
N ILE A 39 -0.15 7.61 0.85
CA ILE A 39 1.13 7.33 0.21
C ILE A 39 0.98 6.21 -0.84
N PRO A 40 1.51 6.38 -2.07
CA PRO A 40 1.46 5.35 -3.10
C PRO A 40 2.54 4.28 -2.91
N PHE A 41 2.34 3.10 -3.50
CA PHE A 41 3.27 1.97 -3.42
C PHE A 41 4.68 2.31 -3.94
N LYS A 42 4.79 3.09 -5.02
CA LYS A 42 6.09 3.53 -5.59
C LYS A 42 6.93 4.38 -4.64
N ALA A 43 6.34 4.97 -3.60
CA ALA A 43 7.10 5.73 -2.61
C ALA A 43 7.96 4.83 -1.69
N MET A 44 7.73 3.52 -1.70
CA MET A 44 8.49 2.56 -0.91
C MET A 44 9.82 2.22 -1.58
N ASP A 45 10.92 2.48 -0.86
CA ASP A 45 12.26 2.10 -1.32
C ASP A 45 12.35 0.58 -1.53
N SER A 46 12.90 0.18 -2.68
CA SER A 46 13.00 -1.21 -3.18
C SER A 46 11.76 -1.79 -3.86
N LEU A 47 10.60 -1.12 -3.83
CA LEU A 47 9.41 -1.61 -4.54
C LEU A 47 9.47 -1.16 -6.01
N GLY A 48 9.75 -2.09 -6.92
CA GLY A 48 9.82 -1.79 -8.36
C GLY A 48 8.47 -1.39 -8.94
N GLU A 49 8.48 -0.55 -9.98
CA GLU A 49 7.26 -0.03 -10.63
C GLU A 49 6.34 -1.14 -11.14
N ALA A 50 6.92 -2.21 -11.71
CA ALA A 50 6.15 -3.38 -12.17
C ALA A 50 5.49 -4.14 -11.00
N THR A 51 6.15 -4.24 -9.85
CA THR A 51 5.59 -4.88 -8.65
C THR A 51 4.49 -4.01 -8.05
N ALA A 52 4.72 -2.71 -7.91
CA ALA A 52 3.73 -1.75 -7.44
C ALA A 52 2.45 -1.81 -8.29
N LYS A 53 2.61 -1.81 -9.61
CA LYS A 53 1.49 -1.90 -10.55
C LYS A 53 0.78 -3.25 -10.46
N SER A 54 1.50 -4.37 -10.27
CA SER A 54 0.87 -5.68 -10.10
C SER A 54 -0.07 -5.76 -8.89
N ILE A 55 0.19 -4.97 -7.84
CA ILE A 55 -0.67 -4.91 -6.65
C ILE A 55 -2.00 -4.22 -7.00
N THR A 56 -1.95 -3.08 -7.68
CA THR A 56 -3.16 -2.35 -8.08
C THR A 56 -3.95 -3.10 -9.15
N ASP A 57 -3.28 -3.70 -10.14
CA ASP A 57 -3.93 -4.48 -11.20
C ASP A 57 -4.67 -5.69 -10.58
N ALA A 58 -4.02 -6.45 -9.69
CA ALA A 58 -4.67 -7.54 -8.97
C ALA A 58 -5.84 -7.04 -8.11
N ARG A 59 -5.70 -5.90 -7.44
CA ARG A 59 -6.80 -5.30 -6.66
C ARG A 59 -8.00 -4.93 -7.52
N GLU A 60 -7.78 -4.40 -8.73
CA GLU A 60 -8.84 -4.02 -9.67
C GLU A 60 -9.60 -5.25 -10.19
N GLU A 61 -8.91 -6.37 -10.39
CA GLU A 61 -9.55 -7.63 -10.77
C GLU A 61 -10.44 -8.19 -9.64
N MET A 62 -9.90 -8.23 -8.42
CA MET A 62 -10.61 -8.74 -7.23
C MET A 62 -9.89 -8.28 -5.97
N MET A 63 -10.65 -7.83 -4.97
CA MET A 63 -10.09 -7.44 -3.68
C MET A 63 -9.44 -8.64 -2.97
N PHE A 64 -8.29 -8.42 -2.34
CA PHE A 64 -7.56 -9.46 -1.64
C PHE A 64 -8.34 -9.99 -0.43
N SER A 65 -8.43 -11.31 -0.29
CA SER A 65 -9.09 -11.98 0.83
C SER A 65 -8.16 -12.23 2.01
N SER A 66 -6.87 -12.46 1.76
CA SER A 66 -5.86 -12.78 2.76
C SER A 66 -4.48 -12.28 2.37
N LYS A 67 -3.54 -12.28 3.31
CA LYS A 67 -2.14 -11.96 3.03
C LYS A 67 -1.48 -12.95 2.05
N LYS A 68 -1.89 -14.22 2.08
CA LYS A 68 -1.45 -15.23 1.11
C LYS A 68 -1.96 -14.96 -0.30
N ASP A 69 -3.18 -14.45 -0.43
CA ASP A 69 -3.74 -14.08 -1.75
C ASP A 69 -2.89 -12.99 -2.42
N ILE A 70 -2.39 -12.03 -1.63
CA ILE A 70 -1.46 -10.99 -2.11
C ILE A 70 -0.20 -11.62 -2.68
N ILE A 71 0.47 -12.52 -1.94
CA ILE A 71 1.70 -13.18 -2.40
C ILE A 71 1.45 -14.00 -3.68
N ARG A 72 0.28 -14.62 -3.79
CA ARG A 72 -0.07 -15.46 -4.94
C ARG A 72 -0.37 -14.65 -6.20
N ARG A 73 -1.03 -13.50 -6.06
CA ARG A 73 -1.55 -12.71 -7.20
C ARG A 73 -0.63 -11.57 -7.61
N THR A 74 0.27 -11.15 -6.73
CA THR A 74 1.19 -10.04 -6.99
C THR A 74 2.61 -10.52 -7.25
N LYS A 75 3.46 -9.65 -7.80
CA LYS A 75 4.89 -9.94 -8.05
C LYS A 75 5.77 -9.53 -6.86
N VAL A 76 5.24 -9.58 -5.65
CA VAL A 76 5.94 -9.19 -4.42
C VAL A 76 6.83 -10.34 -3.96
N ASN A 77 8.11 -10.07 -3.70
CA ASN A 77 9.03 -11.06 -3.14
C ASN A 77 8.93 -11.10 -1.60
N SER A 78 9.48 -12.13 -0.96
CA SER A 78 9.38 -12.29 0.50
C SER A 78 9.94 -11.09 1.28
N THR A 79 11.03 -10.48 0.81
CA THR A 79 11.63 -9.31 1.47
C THR A 79 10.73 -8.07 1.38
N LEU A 80 10.07 -7.84 0.25
CA LEU A 80 9.12 -6.74 0.06
C LEU A 80 7.84 -6.99 0.84
N TYR A 81 7.39 -8.25 0.89
CA TYR A 81 6.26 -8.66 1.71
C TYR A 81 6.50 -8.35 3.19
N GLU A 82 7.63 -8.77 3.75
CA GLU A 82 7.99 -8.49 5.15
C GLU A 82 8.05 -6.98 5.44
N LYS A 83 8.61 -6.19 4.52
CA LYS A 83 8.64 -4.72 4.68
C LYS A 83 7.24 -4.10 4.63
N LEU A 84 6.35 -4.58 3.76
CA LEU A 84 4.96 -4.11 3.68
C LEU A 84 4.17 -4.49 4.93
N ASP A 85 4.41 -5.68 5.48
CA ASP A 85 3.81 -6.15 6.73
C ASP A 85 4.31 -5.33 7.94
N GLN A 86 5.61 -5.00 7.99
CA GLN A 86 6.18 -4.09 9.01
C GLN A 86 5.61 -2.67 8.95
N LEU A 87 5.17 -2.22 7.77
CA LEU A 87 4.53 -0.92 7.56
C LEU A 87 3.02 -0.95 7.80
N ASP A 88 2.48 -2.10 8.22
CA ASP A 88 1.06 -2.34 8.50
C ASP A 88 0.14 -2.11 7.28
N VAL A 89 0.68 -2.34 6.08
CA VAL A 89 -0.03 -2.12 4.81
C VAL A 89 -1.16 -3.12 4.60
N PHE A 90 -1.00 -4.32 5.16
CA PHE A 90 -1.97 -5.43 5.11
C PHE A 90 -2.91 -5.44 6.32
N SER A 91 -2.99 -4.33 7.06
CA SER A 91 -3.90 -4.19 8.20
C SER A 91 -5.33 -4.55 7.83
N GLY A 92 -5.94 -5.43 8.63
CA GLY A 92 -7.32 -5.89 8.43
C GLY A 92 -7.46 -7.13 7.53
N LEU A 93 -6.40 -7.65 6.93
CA LEU A 93 -6.42 -8.92 6.21
C LEU A 93 -6.01 -10.11 7.11
N PRO A 94 -6.71 -11.25 7.06
CA PRO A 94 -6.29 -12.46 7.73
C PRO A 94 -5.01 -13.03 7.09
N ASP A 95 -4.19 -13.73 7.88
CA ASP A 95 -2.93 -14.33 7.40
C ASP A 95 -3.19 -15.46 6.38
N ASP A 96 -4.35 -16.13 6.44
CA ASP A 96 -4.74 -17.20 5.54
C ASP A 96 -6.20 -17.01 5.10
N ASP A 97 -6.55 -17.58 3.95
CA ASP A 97 -7.95 -17.74 3.57
C ASP A 97 -8.54 -18.75 4.55
N GLN A 98 -9.24 -18.28 5.59
CA GLN A 98 -10.07 -19.19 6.38
C GLN A 98 -11.14 -19.73 5.43
N ILE A 99 -10.91 -20.95 4.95
CA ILE A 99 -11.91 -21.80 4.31
C ILE A 99 -12.98 -22.04 5.38
N GLY A 100 -13.92 -21.10 5.48
CA GLY A 100 -15.21 -21.33 6.09
C GLY A 100 -15.94 -22.34 5.21
N LEU A 101 -15.77 -23.61 5.55
CA LEU A 101 -16.56 -24.71 5.02
C LEU A 101 -18.03 -24.42 5.35
N PHE A 102 -18.81 -24.00 4.36
CA PHE A 102 -20.28 -24.11 4.35
C PHE A 102 -20.73 -24.49 2.93
#